data_AF-V8NBD2-F1
#
_entry.id   AF-V8NBD2-F1
#
_cell.length_a   1.000
_cell.length_b   1.000
_cell.length_c   1.000
_cell.angle_alpha   90.00
_cell.angle_beta   90.00
_cell.angle_gamma   90.00
#
_symmetry.space_group_name_H-M   'P 1'
#
loop_
_entity.id
_entity.type
_entity.pdbx_description
1 polymer ?
#
loop_
_entity_poly.entity_id
_entity_poly.type
_entity_poly.pdbx_seq_one_letter_code
_entity_poly.pdbx_strand_id
1 'polypeptide(L)'
;MSVLIARKKVTRKWEKLPGRNTFCCDGRIMMARQKGIFYLTLFLIVGTCALFFAFECRYLAIHLSPAIPVFAVILFLFAMATLLRTSFSDPGVIPRALPDEAAFIEMEIGTWGNWQNQPARGCRLLLPSLFPPPHDGQRSGSERSAFISEATNGTVPPGQRPPPRIKNFQINNQIVKLKYCYTCKIFRPPRASHCSICDNCVERFDHHCPWVGNCVGKRNYRYFYLFILSLSLLTTYIFSFNIVYVALSEISEDRFFESLCSLTDLSTALEVLICFFTLWSVVGLTGFHTFLVALNQTTNED
;
A
#
# COMPACT_ATOMS: atom_id res chain seq x y z
N MET A 1 27.92 -32.34 34.85
CA MET A 1 27.06 -32.32 33.65
C MET A 1 26.32 -30.99 33.59
N SER A 2 26.76 -30.06 32.74
CA SER A 2 26.05 -28.79 32.54
C SER A 2 25.03 -28.98 31.42
N VAL A 3 23.75 -28.98 31.77
CA VAL A 3 22.65 -29.04 30.80
C VAL A 3 22.58 -27.69 30.07
N LEU A 4 23.08 -27.63 28.85
CA LEU A 4 22.85 -26.51 27.94
C LEU A 4 21.38 -26.53 27.52
N ILE A 5 20.55 -25.73 28.20
CA ILE A 5 19.18 -25.46 27.76
C ILE A 5 19.29 -24.62 26.49
N ALA A 6 19.16 -25.27 25.33
CA ALA A 6 19.02 -24.60 24.05
C ALA A 6 17.74 -23.74 24.08
N ARG A 7 17.90 -22.43 24.24
CA ARG A 7 16.79 -21.48 24.13
C ARG A 7 16.22 -21.58 22.71
N LYS A 8 15.00 -22.10 22.59
CA LYS A 8 14.26 -22.17 21.32
C LYS A 8 14.13 -20.73 20.78
N LYS A 9 14.84 -20.41 19.70
CA LYS A 9 14.83 -19.06 19.12
C LYS A 9 13.42 -18.78 18.58
N VAL A 10 12.65 -17.92 19.25
CA VAL A 10 11.30 -17.55 18.84
C VAL A 10 11.43 -16.66 17.60
N THR A 11 11.12 -17.22 16.42
CA THR A 11 11.05 -16.45 15.17
C THR A 11 9.85 -15.52 15.19
N ARG A 12 10.06 -14.24 14.96
CA ARG A 12 8.99 -13.23 14.96
C ARG A 12 8.22 -13.29 13.64
N LYS A 13 6.92 -12.97 13.68
CA LYS A 13 6.03 -13.12 12.51
C LYS A 13 6.48 -12.28 11.30
N TRP A 14 7.00 -11.08 11.52
CA TRP A 14 7.48 -10.20 10.46
C TRP A 14 8.76 -10.71 9.77
N GLU A 15 9.59 -11.51 10.47
CA GLU A 15 10.78 -12.14 9.88
C GLU A 15 10.41 -13.21 8.85
N LYS A 16 9.20 -13.78 8.97
CA LYS A 16 8.66 -14.77 8.05
C LYS A 16 7.73 -14.16 7.01
N LEU A 17 7.45 -12.86 7.07
CA LEU A 17 6.54 -12.24 6.12
C LEU A 17 7.19 -12.29 4.74
N PRO A 18 6.57 -12.97 3.76
CA PRO A 18 7.11 -13.03 2.43
C PRO A 18 6.95 -11.68 1.72
N GLY A 19 7.78 -11.42 0.70
CA GLY A 19 7.75 -10.20 -0.09
C GLY A 19 9.05 -9.41 -0.04
N ARG A 20 9.02 -8.17 -0.55
CA ARG A 20 10.20 -7.31 -0.71
C ARG A 20 10.22 -6.12 0.26
N ASN A 21 9.29 -6.09 1.21
CA ASN A 21 9.26 -5.04 2.23
C ASN A 21 10.47 -5.14 3.15
N THR A 22 10.97 -3.99 3.59
CA THR A 22 12.04 -3.89 4.59
C THR A 22 11.43 -3.54 5.94
N PHE A 23 11.89 -4.23 6.98
CA PHE A 23 11.43 -4.06 8.35
C PHE A 23 12.56 -3.48 9.21
N CYS A 24 12.24 -2.56 10.11
CA CYS A 24 13.16 -2.12 11.17
C CYS A 24 12.41 -1.85 12.48
N CYS A 25 13.15 -1.50 13.54
CA CYS A 25 12.62 -1.26 14.89
C CYS A 25 11.76 -2.44 15.39
N ASP A 26 12.31 -3.65 15.38
CA ASP A 26 11.62 -4.88 15.80
C ASP A 26 10.32 -5.19 15.03
N GLY A 27 10.22 -4.72 13.78
CA GLY A 27 9.05 -4.91 12.91
C GLY A 27 7.97 -3.84 13.09
N ARG A 28 8.24 -2.76 13.85
CA ARG A 28 7.32 -1.62 14.00
C ARG A 28 7.27 -0.74 12.75
N ILE A 29 8.34 -0.74 11.96
CA ILE A 29 8.43 0.02 10.72
C ILE A 29 8.48 -0.99 9.57
N MET A 30 7.61 -0.77 8.60
CA MET A 30 7.53 -1.53 7.36
C MET A 30 7.53 -0.56 6.18
N MET A 31 8.46 -0.72 5.24
CA MET A 31 8.58 0.11 4.05
C MET A 31 8.79 -0.74 2.79
N ALA A 32 8.61 -0.15 1.61
CA ALA A 32 9.07 -0.75 0.37
C ALA A 32 10.60 -0.79 0.28
N ARG A 33 11.11 -1.56 -0.68
CA ARG A 33 12.55 -1.65 -0.96
C ARG A 33 13.12 -0.36 -1.54
N GLN A 34 12.34 0.35 -2.34
CA GLN A 34 12.73 1.60 -2.99
C GLN A 34 12.49 2.78 -2.05
N LYS A 35 13.55 3.27 -1.40
CA LYS A 35 13.49 4.36 -0.40
C LYS A 35 13.96 5.71 -0.92
N GLY A 36 14.58 5.77 -2.09
CA GLY A 36 15.24 6.98 -2.61
C GLY A 36 14.30 8.17 -2.73
N ILE A 37 13.16 7.99 -3.40
CA ILE A 37 12.18 9.06 -3.62
C ILE A 37 11.54 9.52 -2.30
N PHE A 38 11.35 8.61 -1.35
CA PHE A 38 10.90 8.98 0.00
C PHE A 38 11.86 9.92 0.73
N TYR A 39 13.18 9.69 0.63
CA TYR A 39 14.15 10.63 1.21
C TYR A 39 14.16 11.97 0.49
N LEU A 40 13.89 12.00 -0.82
CA LEU A 40 13.67 13.24 -1.55
C LEU A 40 12.42 13.99 -1.02
N THR A 41 11.30 13.30 -0.76
CA THR A 41 10.12 13.91 -0.12
C THR A 41 10.45 14.50 1.24
N LEU A 42 11.17 13.77 2.09
CA LEU A 42 11.60 14.28 3.40
C LEU A 42 12.49 15.51 3.25
N PHE A 43 13.45 15.48 2.33
CA PHE A 43 14.34 16.59 2.06
C PHE A 43 13.56 17.83 1.59
N LEU A 44 12.62 17.67 0.66
CA LEU A 44 11.82 18.80 0.16
C LEU A 44 10.96 19.40 1.28
N ILE A 45 10.24 18.59 2.05
CA ILE A 45 9.36 19.10 3.12
C ILE A 45 10.19 19.78 4.22
N VAL A 46 11.23 19.10 4.72
CA VAL A 46 12.07 19.64 5.81
C VAL A 46 12.89 20.83 5.33
N GLY A 47 13.44 20.76 4.12
CA GLY A 47 14.23 21.82 3.51
C GLY A 47 13.43 23.09 3.30
N THR A 48 12.27 23.00 2.65
CA THR A 48 11.37 24.15 2.46
C THR A 48 10.89 24.72 3.79
N CYS A 49 10.56 23.89 4.78
CA CYS A 49 10.19 24.45 6.09
C CYS A 49 11.37 25.13 6.78
N ALA A 50 12.57 24.54 6.71
CA ALA A 50 13.76 25.10 7.36
C ALA A 50 14.19 26.43 6.75
N LEU A 51 14.11 26.57 5.42
CA LEU A 51 14.36 27.83 4.72
C LEU A 51 13.35 28.90 5.19
N PHE A 52 12.05 28.60 5.13
CA PHE A 52 10.98 29.49 5.59
C PHE A 52 11.16 29.98 7.04
N PHE A 53 11.60 29.10 7.93
CA PHE A 53 11.87 29.47 9.33
C PHE A 53 13.15 30.31 9.49
N ALA A 54 14.15 30.07 8.67
CA ALA A 54 15.45 30.73 8.77
C ALA A 54 15.42 32.16 8.23
N PHE A 55 14.72 32.40 7.11
CA PHE A 55 14.82 33.67 6.38
C PHE A 55 13.55 34.54 6.53
N GLU A 56 12.36 33.97 6.34
CA GLU A 56 11.11 34.75 6.23
C GLU A 56 10.41 34.90 7.59
N CYS A 57 10.39 33.85 8.41
CA CYS A 57 9.62 33.82 9.66
C CYS A 57 9.98 34.93 10.64
N ARG A 58 11.27 35.33 10.72
CA ARG A 58 11.69 36.39 11.64
C ARG A 58 11.04 37.73 11.27
N TYR A 59 11.08 38.09 9.99
CA TYR A 59 10.47 39.31 9.48
C TYR A 59 8.94 39.26 9.65
N LEU A 60 8.30 38.19 9.18
CA LEU A 60 6.85 38.02 9.28
C LEU A 60 6.35 38.01 10.74
N ALA A 61 7.11 37.45 11.68
CA ALA A 61 6.74 37.42 13.09
C ALA A 61 6.76 38.81 13.75
N ILE A 62 7.69 39.68 13.34
CA ILE A 62 7.82 41.04 13.88
C ILE A 62 6.80 41.98 13.23
N HIS A 63 6.68 41.94 11.90
CA HIS A 63 5.92 42.92 11.15
C HIS A 63 4.45 42.55 10.93
N LEU A 64 4.09 41.26 11.05
CA LEU A 64 2.73 40.79 10.81
C LEU A 64 2.13 40.08 12.03
N SER A 65 2.69 38.96 12.49
CA SER A 65 2.20 38.27 13.69
C SER A 65 3.13 37.15 14.18
N PRO A 66 3.41 37.04 15.49
CA PRO A 66 4.15 35.89 16.04
C PRO A 66 3.38 34.57 15.95
N ALA A 67 2.09 34.59 15.61
CA ALA A 67 1.31 33.36 15.39
C ALA A 67 1.70 32.63 14.09
N ILE A 68 2.34 33.31 13.13
CA ILE A 68 2.73 32.74 11.83
C ILE A 68 3.64 31.52 11.99
N PRO A 69 4.81 31.63 12.66
CA PRO A 69 5.67 30.47 12.86
C PRO A 69 4.99 29.36 13.69
N VAL A 70 4.07 29.70 14.61
CA VAL A 70 3.35 28.70 15.42
C VAL A 70 2.46 27.82 14.53
N PHE A 71 1.66 28.41 13.64
CA PHE A 71 0.83 27.65 12.71
C PHE A 71 1.66 26.83 11.72
N ALA A 72 2.75 27.40 11.21
CA ALA A 72 3.67 26.68 10.34
C ALA A 72 4.25 25.42 11.01
N VAL A 73 4.68 25.52 12.28
CA VAL A 73 5.19 24.36 13.04
C VAL A 73 4.10 23.31 13.24
N ILE A 74 2.87 23.69 13.57
CA ILE A 74 1.76 22.76 13.76
C ILE A 74 1.48 21.99 12.46
N LEU A 75 1.38 22.71 11.33
CA LEU A 75 1.13 22.11 10.02
C LEU A 75 2.30 21.18 9.60
N PHE A 76 3.54 21.61 9.80
CA PHE A 76 4.73 20.80 9.52
C PHE A 76 4.75 19.50 10.32
N LEU A 77 4.54 19.57 11.64
CA LEU A 77 4.55 18.39 12.51
C LEU A 77 3.42 17.43 12.14
N PHE A 78 2.23 17.95 11.83
CA PHE A 78 1.10 17.14 11.41
C PHE A 78 1.34 16.47 10.04
N ALA A 79 1.86 17.19 9.06
CA ALA A 79 2.23 16.65 7.76
C ALA A 79 3.34 15.59 7.88
N MET A 80 4.36 15.84 8.69
CA MET A 80 5.44 14.88 8.94
C MET A 80 4.92 13.62 9.65
N ALA A 81 4.07 13.77 10.67
CA ALA A 81 3.49 12.64 11.39
C ALA A 81 2.66 11.77 10.44
N THR A 82 1.80 12.37 9.61
CA THR A 82 0.94 11.63 8.67
C THR A 82 1.74 10.98 7.54
N LEU A 83 2.79 11.63 7.03
CA LEU A 83 3.75 11.02 6.09
C LEU A 83 4.38 9.77 6.70
N LEU A 84 5.04 9.91 7.86
CA LEU A 84 5.74 8.79 8.52
C LEU A 84 4.78 7.66 8.88
N ARG A 85 3.56 7.97 9.32
CA ARG A 85 2.52 6.97 9.58
C ARG A 85 2.11 6.24 8.31
N THR A 86 2.00 6.93 7.17
CA THR A 86 1.69 6.29 5.89
C THR A 86 2.83 5.39 5.43
N SER A 87 4.06 5.91 5.50
CA SER A 87 5.29 5.28 5.04
C SER A 87 5.65 4.03 5.83
N PHE A 88 5.52 4.07 7.15
CA PHE A 88 6.04 3.02 8.05
C PHE A 88 4.98 2.00 8.50
N SER A 89 3.72 2.18 8.11
CA SER A 89 2.64 1.25 8.47
C SER A 89 2.45 0.15 7.44
N ASP A 90 1.90 -0.97 7.89
CA ASP A 90 1.39 -2.01 6.99
C ASP A 90 0.17 -1.48 6.21
N PRO A 91 0.21 -1.46 4.86
CA PRO A 91 -0.88 -0.94 4.03
C PRO A 91 -2.13 -1.82 4.03
N GLY A 92 -2.02 -3.09 4.46
CA GLY A 92 -3.05 -4.08 4.21
C GLY A 92 -2.51 -5.36 3.60
N VAL A 93 -1.27 -5.76 3.87
CA VAL A 93 -0.72 -6.99 3.27
C VAL A 93 -1.55 -8.20 3.67
N ILE A 94 -1.93 -8.98 2.67
CA ILE A 94 -2.65 -10.24 2.80
C ILE A 94 -1.61 -11.37 2.85
N PRO A 95 -1.65 -12.24 3.87
CA PRO A 95 -0.77 -13.41 3.94
C PRO A 95 -0.87 -14.28 2.69
N ARG A 96 0.26 -14.86 2.28
CA ARG A 96 0.28 -15.88 1.21
C ARG A 96 -0.36 -17.17 1.74
N ALA A 97 -0.94 -17.95 0.84
CA ALA A 97 -1.47 -19.27 1.20
C ALA A 97 -0.34 -20.17 1.70
N LEU A 98 -0.64 -21.01 2.68
CA LEU A 98 0.25 -22.08 3.10
C LEU A 98 0.43 -23.11 1.96
N PRO A 99 1.50 -23.92 1.95
CA PRO A 99 1.75 -24.86 0.85
C PRO A 99 0.61 -25.86 0.61
N ASP A 100 -0.01 -26.35 1.68
CA ASP A 100 -1.17 -27.22 1.67
C ASP A 100 -2.43 -26.50 1.18
N GLU A 101 -2.69 -25.27 1.66
CA GLU A 101 -3.78 -24.42 1.17
C GLU A 101 -3.60 -24.09 -0.33
N ALA A 102 -2.39 -23.77 -0.76
CA ALA A 102 -2.05 -23.48 -2.14
C ALA A 102 -2.25 -24.71 -3.02
N ALA A 103 -1.81 -25.89 -2.57
CA ALA A 103 -2.03 -27.14 -3.29
C ALA A 103 -3.52 -27.46 -3.41
N PHE A 104 -4.30 -27.25 -2.35
CA PHE A 104 -5.75 -27.42 -2.39
C PHE A 104 -6.42 -26.45 -3.37
N ILE A 105 -6.06 -25.16 -3.33
CA ILE A 105 -6.58 -24.14 -4.25
C ILE A 105 -6.22 -24.47 -5.71
N GLU A 106 -4.99 -24.90 -5.97
CA GLU A 106 -4.54 -25.24 -7.33
C GLU A 106 -5.18 -26.52 -7.85
N MET A 107 -5.36 -27.53 -6.99
CA MET A 107 -6.14 -28.73 -7.29
C MET A 107 -7.60 -28.36 -7.62
N GLU A 108 -8.23 -27.52 -6.79
CA GLU A 108 -9.58 -27.01 -7.03
C GLU A 108 -9.63 -26.36 -8.42
N ILE A 109 -8.76 -25.39 -8.73
CA ILE A 109 -8.68 -24.73 -10.05
C ILE A 109 -8.56 -25.75 -11.19
N GLY A 110 -7.71 -26.78 -11.04
CA GLY A 110 -7.54 -27.85 -12.02
C GLY A 110 -8.82 -28.65 -12.26
N THR A 111 -9.54 -29.00 -11.19
CA THR A 111 -10.82 -29.70 -11.29
C THR A 111 -11.91 -28.87 -11.97
N TRP A 112 -12.04 -27.57 -11.65
CA TRP A 112 -13.00 -26.67 -12.32
C TRP A 112 -12.67 -26.49 -13.81
N GLY A 113 -11.39 -26.44 -14.17
CA GLY A 113 -10.95 -26.37 -15.57
C GLY A 113 -11.33 -27.61 -16.37
N ASN A 114 -11.25 -28.79 -15.76
CA ASN A 114 -11.67 -30.03 -16.39
C ASN A 114 -13.19 -30.09 -16.60
N TRP A 115 -13.99 -29.60 -15.65
CA TRP A 115 -15.46 -29.54 -15.81
C TRP A 115 -15.92 -28.67 -16.98
N GLN A 116 -15.25 -27.55 -17.23
CA GLN A 116 -15.61 -26.66 -18.35
C GLN A 116 -15.18 -27.18 -19.73
N ASN A 117 -14.25 -28.12 -19.77
CA ASN A 117 -13.77 -28.76 -21.00
C ASN A 117 -14.50 -30.07 -21.34
N GLN A 118 -15.51 -30.48 -20.56
CA GLN A 118 -16.33 -31.64 -20.87
C GLN A 118 -17.49 -31.27 -21.81
N PRO A 119 -17.73 -32.02 -22.90
CA PRO A 119 -18.92 -31.80 -23.73
C PRO A 119 -20.15 -32.05 -22.88
N ALA A 120 -21.09 -31.11 -22.88
CA ALA A 120 -22.33 -31.16 -22.11
C ALA A 120 -23.09 -32.48 -22.35
N ARG A 121 -22.86 -33.48 -21.49
CA ARG A 121 -23.69 -34.68 -21.40
C ARG A 121 -24.26 -34.72 -20.00
N GLY A 122 -25.56 -34.41 -19.91
CA GLY A 122 -26.48 -34.76 -18.83
C GLY A 122 -25.91 -34.68 -17.41
N CYS A 123 -26.03 -33.51 -16.80
CA CYS A 123 -25.71 -33.31 -15.39
C CYS A 123 -26.65 -34.17 -14.52
N ARG A 124 -26.16 -35.28 -13.96
CA ARG A 124 -26.79 -35.98 -12.83
C ARG A 124 -26.02 -35.56 -11.58
N LEU A 125 -26.63 -34.69 -10.77
CA LEU A 125 -26.09 -34.20 -9.51
C LEU A 125 -25.76 -35.38 -8.59
N LEU A 126 -24.49 -35.58 -8.27
CA LEU A 126 -24.05 -36.36 -7.12
C LEU A 126 -23.27 -35.41 -6.20
N LEU A 127 -23.96 -34.92 -5.18
CA LEU A 127 -23.34 -34.29 -4.01
C LEU A 127 -22.59 -35.39 -3.22
N PRO A 128 -21.29 -35.24 -2.91
CA PRO A 128 -20.66 -36.07 -1.90
C PRO A 128 -20.98 -35.50 -0.53
N SER A 129 -21.74 -36.26 0.26
CA SER A 129 -21.85 -36.13 1.70
C SER A 129 -20.47 -36.23 2.35
N LEU A 130 -19.99 -35.12 2.92
CA LEU A 130 -18.86 -35.11 3.83
C LEU A 130 -19.32 -35.67 5.18
N PHE A 131 -18.82 -36.85 5.57
CA PHE A 131 -18.44 -37.28 6.93
C PHE A 131 -18.20 -38.82 6.93
N PRO A 132 -17.01 -39.33 7.30
CA PRO A 132 -16.85 -40.75 7.62
C PRO A 132 -17.04 -40.99 9.14
N PRO A 133 -17.79 -42.02 9.57
CA PRO A 133 -17.69 -42.55 10.93
C PRO A 133 -16.58 -43.64 11.03
N PRO A 134 -16.16 -44.03 12.25
CA PRO A 134 -14.98 -44.85 12.46
C PRO A 134 -15.22 -46.37 12.31
N HIS A 135 -14.11 -47.09 12.15
CA HIS A 135 -13.93 -48.53 11.93
C HIS A 135 -14.70 -49.47 12.88
N ASP A 136 -15.20 -50.61 12.34
CA ASP A 136 -14.92 -51.96 12.86
C ASP A 136 -15.46 -53.09 11.93
N GLY A 137 -14.69 -54.20 11.85
CA GLY A 137 -15.23 -55.59 11.81
C GLY A 137 -15.78 -56.23 10.52
N GLN A 138 -14.92 -57.05 9.87
CA GLN A 138 -15.18 -58.40 9.32
C GLN A 138 -16.18 -58.72 8.16
N ARG A 139 -15.60 -59.41 7.16
CA ARG A 139 -16.10 -60.51 6.27
C ARG A 139 -17.25 -60.25 5.28
N SER A 140 -16.93 -60.27 3.98
CA SER A 140 -17.07 -61.43 3.06
C SER A 140 -17.22 -60.95 1.60
N GLY A 141 -16.78 -61.78 0.66
CA GLY A 141 -16.41 -61.40 -0.71
C GLY A 141 -17.52 -60.91 -1.64
N SER A 142 -17.14 -60.06 -2.60
CA SER A 142 -17.31 -60.33 -4.02
C SER A 142 -16.44 -59.36 -4.82
N GLU A 143 -15.98 -59.84 -5.97
CA GLU A 143 -15.00 -59.24 -6.84
C GLU A 143 -15.42 -57.84 -7.31
N ARG A 144 -14.53 -56.86 -7.11
CA ARG A 144 -14.43 -55.71 -8.00
C ARG A 144 -13.00 -55.21 -7.94
N SER A 145 -12.27 -55.53 -9.00
CA SER A 145 -10.96 -54.98 -9.33
C SER A 145 -11.03 -53.45 -9.26
N ALA A 146 -10.54 -52.90 -8.16
CA ALA A 146 -10.30 -51.47 -8.02
C ALA A 146 -9.12 -51.13 -8.93
N PHE A 147 -9.43 -50.60 -10.11
CA PHE A 147 -8.49 -49.79 -10.86
C PHE A 147 -8.14 -48.58 -9.99
N ILE A 148 -7.03 -48.68 -9.24
CA ILE A 148 -6.31 -47.51 -8.76
C ILE A 148 -5.77 -46.87 -10.04
N SER A 149 -6.49 -45.87 -10.56
CA SER A 149 -5.93 -45.00 -11.59
C SER A 149 -4.83 -44.19 -10.91
N GLU A 150 -3.62 -44.69 -11.08
CA GLU A 150 -2.37 -43.99 -10.90
C GLU A 150 -2.54 -42.54 -11.39
N ALA A 151 -2.40 -41.59 -10.47
CA ALA A 151 -2.42 -40.17 -10.78
C ALA A 151 -1.17 -39.88 -11.61
N THR A 152 -1.29 -40.09 -12.92
CA THR A 152 -0.28 -39.65 -13.87
C THR A 152 -0.16 -38.14 -13.71
N ASN A 153 1.08 -37.69 -13.50
CA ASN A 153 1.48 -36.31 -13.67
C ASN A 153 1.09 -35.88 -15.09
N GLY A 154 -0.14 -35.39 -15.23
CA GLY A 154 -0.69 -34.95 -16.50
C GLY A 154 -0.02 -33.65 -16.91
N THR A 155 1.05 -33.76 -17.69
CA THR A 155 1.49 -32.70 -18.58
C THR A 155 0.30 -32.25 -19.40
N VAL A 156 -0.13 -30.99 -19.22
CA VAL A 156 -1.22 -30.38 -19.99
C VAL A 156 -0.89 -30.52 -21.48
N PRO A 157 -1.78 -31.11 -22.31
CA PRO A 157 -1.56 -31.24 -23.74
C PRO A 157 -1.34 -29.87 -24.40
N PRO A 158 -0.42 -29.75 -25.37
CA PRO A 158 -0.21 -28.50 -26.09
C PRO A 158 -1.49 -28.12 -26.84
N GLY A 159 -2.13 -27.03 -26.44
CA GLY A 159 -3.34 -26.49 -27.07
C GLY A 159 -4.54 -26.26 -26.14
N GLN A 160 -4.51 -26.74 -24.89
CA GLN A 160 -5.54 -26.38 -23.91
C GLN A 160 -5.28 -25.00 -23.29
N ARG A 161 -6.27 -24.11 -23.39
CA ARG A 161 -6.26 -22.85 -22.62
C ARG A 161 -6.25 -23.23 -21.13
N PRO A 162 -5.35 -22.65 -20.32
CA PRO A 162 -5.31 -22.96 -18.89
C PRO A 162 -6.69 -22.70 -18.24
N PRO A 163 -7.07 -23.46 -17.20
CA PRO A 163 -8.34 -23.28 -16.49
C PRO A 163 -8.60 -21.81 -16.15
N PRO A 164 -9.85 -21.31 -16.22
CA PRO A 164 -10.13 -19.95 -15.82
C PRO A 164 -9.86 -19.79 -14.34
N ARG A 165 -8.89 -18.95 -14.02
CA ARG A 165 -8.46 -18.68 -12.65
C ARG A 165 -9.30 -17.59 -12.00
N ILE A 166 -10.59 -17.62 -12.33
CA ILE A 166 -11.62 -16.73 -11.82
C ILE A 166 -12.61 -17.59 -11.06
N LYS A 167 -12.75 -17.34 -9.76
CA LYS A 167 -13.78 -17.97 -8.93
C LYS A 167 -14.94 -17.02 -8.78
N ASN A 168 -16.13 -17.45 -9.20
CA ASN A 168 -17.37 -16.68 -9.06
C ASN A 168 -17.94 -16.92 -7.66
N PHE A 169 -18.13 -15.85 -6.89
CA PHE A 169 -18.83 -15.88 -5.61
C PHE A 169 -20.09 -15.04 -5.68
N GLN A 170 -21.21 -15.55 -5.17
CA GLN A 170 -22.43 -14.76 -5.02
C GLN A 170 -22.42 -14.03 -3.68
N ILE A 171 -22.51 -12.71 -3.73
CA ILE A 171 -22.67 -11.83 -2.56
C ILE A 171 -23.92 -11.00 -2.83
N ASN A 172 -24.94 -11.09 -1.98
CA ASN A 172 -26.21 -10.35 -2.15
C ASN A 172 -26.84 -10.53 -3.56
N ASN A 173 -26.91 -11.76 -4.07
CA ASN A 173 -27.39 -12.11 -5.41
C ASN A 173 -26.59 -11.52 -6.60
N GLN A 174 -25.43 -10.90 -6.35
CA GLN A 174 -24.52 -10.44 -7.39
C GLN A 174 -23.30 -11.38 -7.51
N ILE A 175 -22.93 -11.74 -8.74
CA ILE A 175 -21.77 -12.58 -9.01
C ILE A 175 -20.51 -11.72 -9.03
N VAL A 176 -19.64 -11.90 -8.04
CA VAL A 176 -18.32 -11.26 -7.95
C VAL A 176 -17.24 -12.21 -8.45
N LYS A 177 -16.44 -11.74 -9.41
CA LYS A 177 -15.34 -12.49 -10.03
C LYS A 177 -14.04 -12.28 -9.24
N LEU A 178 -13.59 -13.30 -8.51
CA LEU A 178 -12.31 -13.26 -7.79
C LEU A 178 -11.17 -13.74 -8.68
N LYS A 179 -10.11 -12.93 -8.81
CA LYS A 179 -8.94 -13.25 -9.63
C LYS A 179 -7.86 -13.94 -8.78
N TYR A 180 -7.34 -15.07 -9.24
CA TYR A 180 -6.19 -15.73 -8.61
C TYR A 180 -4.91 -14.90 -8.70
N CYS A 181 -4.06 -14.97 -7.67
CA CYS A 181 -2.70 -14.43 -7.66
C CYS A 181 -1.69 -15.58 -7.64
N TYR A 182 -0.81 -15.61 -8.64
CA TYR A 182 0.17 -16.68 -8.83
C TYR A 182 1.32 -16.61 -7.82
N THR A 183 1.67 -15.41 -7.37
CA THR A 183 2.79 -15.20 -6.44
C THR A 183 2.39 -15.48 -5.01
N CYS A 184 1.20 -15.02 -4.61
CA CYS A 184 0.69 -15.20 -3.26
C CYS A 184 -0.14 -16.46 -3.07
N LYS A 185 -0.48 -17.17 -4.16
CA LYS A 185 -1.23 -18.43 -4.19
C LYS A 185 -2.62 -18.34 -3.53
N ILE A 186 -3.27 -17.18 -3.69
CA ILE A 186 -4.60 -16.90 -3.13
C ILE A 186 -5.55 -16.42 -4.21
N PHE A 187 -6.85 -16.67 -4.04
CA PHE A 187 -7.87 -15.87 -4.70
C PHE A 187 -7.94 -14.50 -4.02
N ARG A 188 -7.70 -13.44 -4.79
CA ARG A 188 -7.70 -12.08 -4.25
C ARG A 188 -9.11 -11.70 -3.79
N PRO A 189 -9.28 -11.24 -2.53
CA PRO A 189 -10.54 -10.65 -2.10
C PRO A 189 -10.97 -9.49 -3.01
N PRO A 190 -12.26 -9.11 -3.02
CA PRO A 190 -12.72 -7.95 -3.76
C PRO A 190 -11.87 -6.70 -3.44
N ARG A 191 -11.56 -5.91 -4.47
CA ARG A 191 -10.74 -4.68 -4.37
C ARG A 191 -9.27 -4.91 -3.95
N ALA A 192 -8.81 -6.15 -3.80
CA ALA A 192 -7.41 -6.47 -3.52
C ALA A 192 -6.60 -6.67 -4.81
N SER A 193 -5.37 -6.16 -4.83
CA SER A 193 -4.45 -6.29 -5.96
C SER A 193 -3.04 -6.64 -5.51
N HIS A 194 -2.29 -7.28 -6.40
CA HIS A 194 -0.90 -7.65 -6.16
C HIS A 194 0.03 -6.53 -6.63
N CYS A 195 0.87 -6.02 -5.74
CA CYS A 195 1.93 -5.08 -6.07
C CYS A 195 3.22 -5.85 -6.34
N SER A 196 3.72 -5.79 -7.57
CA SER A 196 4.97 -6.46 -7.97
C SER A 196 6.23 -5.84 -7.35
N ILE A 197 6.18 -4.55 -6.97
CA ILE A 197 7.30 -3.84 -6.35
C ILE A 197 7.52 -4.33 -4.91
N CYS A 198 6.45 -4.36 -4.11
CA CYS A 198 6.47 -4.88 -2.74
C CYS A 198 6.37 -6.42 -2.69
N ASP A 199 6.00 -7.06 -3.80
CA ASP A 199 5.78 -8.51 -3.92
C ASP A 199 4.74 -9.05 -2.93
N ASN A 200 3.64 -8.31 -2.79
CA ASN A 200 2.57 -8.57 -1.82
C ASN A 200 1.20 -8.24 -2.39
N CYS A 201 0.20 -9.07 -2.07
CA CYS A 201 -1.21 -8.70 -2.24
C CYS A 201 -1.61 -7.73 -1.12
N VAL A 202 -2.27 -6.63 -1.48
CA VAL A 202 -2.71 -5.59 -0.54
C VAL A 202 -4.23 -5.48 -0.61
N GLU A 203 -4.88 -5.44 0.56
CA GLU A 203 -6.31 -5.27 0.71
C GLU A 203 -6.73 -3.82 0.38
N ARG A 204 -7.81 -3.67 -0.41
CA ARG A 204 -8.27 -2.37 -0.96
C ARG A 204 -7.07 -1.58 -1.49
N PHE A 205 -6.32 -2.21 -2.37
CA PHE A 205 -5.08 -1.64 -2.91
C PHE A 205 -5.43 -0.42 -3.76
N ASP A 206 -4.81 0.71 -3.44
CA ASP A 206 -4.95 1.93 -4.19
C ASP A 206 -3.77 2.04 -5.17
N HIS A 207 -2.57 2.29 -4.67
CA HIS A 207 -1.39 2.34 -5.53
C HIS A 207 -0.11 2.06 -4.76
N HIS A 208 0.98 1.87 -5.49
CA HIS A 208 2.33 1.92 -4.93
C HIS A 208 2.85 3.35 -5.07
N CYS A 209 3.18 4.01 -3.97
CA CYS A 209 3.63 5.40 -3.99
C CYS A 209 5.13 5.49 -3.66
N PRO A 210 5.98 5.87 -4.63
CA PRO A 210 7.41 6.04 -4.37
C PRO A 210 7.70 7.20 -3.41
N TRP A 211 6.88 8.26 -3.41
CA TRP A 211 7.03 9.43 -2.56
C TRP A 211 6.82 9.14 -1.07
N VAL A 212 5.90 8.23 -0.75
CA VAL A 212 5.76 7.72 0.64
C VAL A 212 6.66 6.52 0.92
N GLY A 213 7.28 5.93 -0.11
CA GLY A 213 8.14 4.75 0.02
C GLY A 213 7.39 3.49 0.45
N ASN A 214 6.10 3.37 0.12
CA ASN A 214 5.28 2.21 0.48
C ASN A 214 4.03 2.10 -0.42
N CYS A 215 3.32 0.97 -0.34
CA CYS A 215 1.97 0.89 -0.91
C CYS A 215 0.99 1.72 -0.08
N VAL A 216 -0.05 2.23 -0.73
CA VAL A 216 -1.23 2.81 -0.12
C VAL A 216 -2.38 1.81 -0.30
N GLY A 217 -3.02 1.45 0.81
CA GLY A 217 -4.12 0.49 0.84
C GLY A 217 -4.99 0.68 2.07
N LYS A 218 -5.89 -0.27 2.34
CA LYS A 218 -6.94 -0.14 3.37
C LYS A 218 -6.45 0.42 4.72
N ARG A 219 -5.32 -0.08 5.24
CA ARG A 219 -4.90 0.18 6.62
C ARG A 219 -4.13 1.50 6.80
N ASN A 220 -3.57 2.05 5.73
CA ASN A 220 -2.82 3.32 5.77
C ASN A 220 -3.43 4.45 4.91
N TYR A 221 -4.47 4.19 4.11
CA TYR A 221 -5.11 5.18 3.24
C TYR A 221 -5.52 6.46 3.98
N ARG A 222 -6.10 6.34 5.20
CA ARG A 222 -6.48 7.52 6.00
C ARG A 222 -5.31 8.46 6.28
N TYR A 223 -4.13 7.90 6.53
CA TYR A 223 -2.94 8.71 6.83
C TYR A 223 -2.38 9.32 5.55
N PHE A 224 -2.45 8.58 4.43
CA PHE A 224 -2.08 9.10 3.13
C PHE A 224 -2.94 10.30 2.74
N TYR A 225 -4.26 10.19 2.91
CA TYR A 225 -5.19 11.28 2.63
C TYR A 225 -4.93 12.51 3.52
N LEU A 226 -4.76 12.30 4.83
CA LEU A 226 -4.41 13.38 5.76
C LEU A 226 -3.04 14.00 5.43
N PHE A 227 -2.09 13.21 4.95
CA PHE A 227 -0.78 13.69 4.50
C PHE A 227 -0.89 14.60 3.29
N ILE A 228 -1.55 14.18 2.20
CA ILE A 228 -1.69 15.04 1.01
C ILE A 228 -2.51 16.30 1.30
N LEU A 229 -3.55 16.20 2.15
CA LEU A 229 -4.35 17.33 2.58
C LEU A 229 -3.53 18.33 3.40
N SER A 230 -2.83 17.85 4.42
CA SER A 230 -2.00 18.73 5.27
C SER A 230 -0.78 19.29 4.55
N LEU A 231 -0.18 18.53 3.63
CA LEU A 231 0.89 19.02 2.77
C LEU A 231 0.38 20.11 1.82
N SER A 232 -0.83 19.97 1.29
CA SER A 232 -1.47 21.03 0.49
C SER A 232 -1.70 22.30 1.31
N LEU A 233 -2.20 22.17 2.54
CA LEU A 233 -2.37 23.30 3.44
C LEU A 233 -1.04 23.96 3.79
N LEU A 234 -0.03 23.18 4.15
CA LEU A 234 1.31 23.67 4.49
C LEU A 234 1.97 24.39 3.30
N THR A 235 1.91 23.82 2.11
CA THR A 235 2.54 24.40 0.90
C THR A 235 1.83 25.68 0.49
N THR A 236 0.49 25.70 0.50
CA THR A 236 -0.28 26.93 0.24
C THR A 236 0.02 28.00 1.29
N TYR A 237 0.12 27.62 2.56
CA TYR A 237 0.47 28.54 3.65
C TYR A 237 1.84 29.19 3.41
N ILE A 238 2.89 28.39 3.22
CA ILE A 238 4.25 28.88 2.97
C ILE A 238 4.29 29.73 1.69
N PHE A 239 3.64 29.30 0.62
CA PHE A 239 3.59 30.05 -0.64
C PHE A 239 2.93 31.42 -0.45
N SER A 240 1.77 31.49 0.21
CA SER A 240 1.08 32.76 0.47
C SER A 240 1.93 33.71 1.32
N PHE A 241 2.60 33.21 2.35
CA PHE A 241 3.46 34.04 3.19
C PHE A 241 4.76 34.45 2.51
N ASN A 242 5.30 33.66 1.58
CA ASN A 242 6.39 34.07 0.71
C ASN A 242 5.99 35.26 -0.18
N ILE A 243 4.80 35.22 -0.79
CA ILE A 243 4.28 36.35 -1.58
C ILE A 243 4.07 37.59 -0.71
N VAL A 244 3.51 37.43 0.50
CA VAL A 244 3.36 38.53 1.46
C VAL A 244 4.72 39.09 1.87
N TYR A 245 5.71 38.24 2.12
CA TYR A 245 7.06 38.68 2.46
C TYR A 245 7.65 39.56 1.35
N VAL A 246 7.60 39.10 0.08
CA VAL A 246 8.08 39.88 -1.07
C VAL A 246 7.35 41.22 -1.19
N ALA A 247 6.02 41.22 -1.05
CA ALA A 247 5.22 42.44 -1.14
C ALA A 247 5.54 43.45 -0.02
N LEU A 248 5.86 42.97 1.18
CA LEU A 248 6.23 43.83 2.31
C LEU A 248 7.69 44.30 2.22
N SER A 249 8.60 43.45 1.72
CA SER A 249 10.02 43.79 1.58
C SER A 249 10.25 44.90 0.56
N GLU A 250 9.43 44.98 -0.50
CA GLU A 250 9.47 46.09 -1.46
C GLU A 250 9.08 47.44 -0.84
N ILE A 251 8.26 47.44 0.22
CA ILE A 251 7.75 48.66 0.86
C ILE A 251 8.70 49.16 1.96
N SER A 252 9.49 48.26 2.57
CA SER A 252 10.40 48.62 3.66
C SER A 252 11.77 49.12 3.17
N GLU A 253 12.10 50.40 3.40
CA GLU A 253 13.42 51.00 3.08
C GLU A 253 14.54 50.66 4.11
N ASP A 254 14.58 49.45 4.67
CA ASP A 254 15.55 49.14 5.73
C ASP A 254 16.93 48.70 5.17
N ARG A 255 17.88 49.65 5.13
CA ARG A 255 19.26 49.49 4.62
C ARG A 255 20.23 48.66 5.46
N PHE A 256 19.77 47.94 6.49
CA PHE A 256 20.65 47.15 7.38
C PHE A 256 21.03 45.78 6.80
N PHE A 257 20.31 45.30 5.77
CA PHE A 257 20.33 43.90 5.36
C PHE A 257 20.98 43.59 4.01
N GLU A 258 21.65 44.52 3.32
CA GLU A 258 22.17 44.34 1.93
C GLU A 258 22.82 42.96 1.63
N SER A 259 23.68 42.42 2.51
CA SER A 259 24.33 41.12 2.28
C SER A 259 23.48 39.90 2.69
N LEU A 260 22.61 40.02 3.69
CA LEU A 260 21.64 38.97 4.04
C LEU A 260 20.43 38.98 3.09
N CYS A 261 20.07 40.13 2.52
CA CYS A 261 19.05 40.28 1.49
C CYS A 261 19.40 39.42 0.29
N SER A 262 20.61 39.49 -0.25
CA SER A 262 20.99 38.66 -1.40
C SER A 262 20.80 37.15 -1.18
N LEU A 263 21.10 36.64 0.02
CA LEU A 263 20.86 35.24 0.38
C LEU A 263 19.38 34.94 0.64
N THR A 264 18.68 35.86 1.29
CA THR A 264 17.24 35.77 1.59
C THR A 264 16.44 35.79 0.30
N ASP A 265 16.69 36.72 -0.61
CA ASP A 265 16.06 36.85 -1.91
C ASP A 265 16.26 35.59 -2.77
N LEU A 266 17.48 35.02 -2.75
CA LEU A 266 17.75 33.74 -3.41
C LEU A 266 16.97 32.59 -2.75
N SER A 267 16.94 32.54 -1.41
CA SER A 267 16.15 31.56 -0.66
C SER A 267 14.67 31.65 -1.01
N THR A 268 14.06 32.83 -0.86
CA THR A 268 12.67 33.13 -1.18
C THR A 268 12.34 32.80 -2.64
N ALA A 269 13.21 33.15 -3.61
CA ALA A 269 13.01 32.80 -5.01
C ALA A 269 13.00 31.26 -5.23
N LEU A 270 13.92 30.54 -4.58
CA LEU A 270 13.95 29.07 -4.62
C LEU A 270 12.71 28.47 -3.96
N GLU A 271 12.28 28.99 -2.81
CA GLU A 271 11.08 28.54 -2.11
C GLU A 271 9.82 28.74 -2.95
N VAL A 272 9.63 29.93 -3.53
CA VAL A 272 8.51 30.26 -4.41
C VAL A 272 8.48 29.30 -5.60
N LEU A 273 9.64 29.02 -6.21
CA LEU A 273 9.74 28.07 -7.32
C LEU A 273 9.35 26.65 -6.90
N ILE A 274 9.90 26.16 -5.78
CA ILE A 274 9.59 24.83 -5.26
C ILE A 274 8.11 24.72 -4.90
N CYS A 275 7.56 25.74 -4.22
CA CYS A 275 6.16 25.79 -3.82
C CYS A 275 5.23 25.88 -5.03
N PHE A 276 5.58 26.61 -6.09
CA PHE A 276 4.76 26.70 -7.30
C PHE A 276 4.53 25.33 -7.95
N PHE A 277 5.61 24.56 -8.17
CA PHE A 277 5.49 23.21 -8.74
C PHE A 277 4.86 22.22 -7.77
N THR A 278 5.19 22.33 -6.48
CA THR A 278 4.63 21.43 -5.46
C THR A 278 3.13 21.68 -5.29
N LEU A 279 2.68 22.94 -5.20
CA LEU A 279 1.30 23.31 -4.96
C LEU A 279 0.36 22.77 -6.05
N TRP A 280 0.69 22.99 -7.32
CA TRP A 280 -0.16 22.49 -8.41
C TRP A 280 -0.33 20.97 -8.37
N SER A 281 0.76 20.26 -8.10
CA SER A 281 0.74 18.79 -8.04
C SER A 281 0.02 18.24 -6.81
N VAL A 282 0.29 18.77 -5.61
CA VAL A 282 -0.27 18.24 -4.36
C VAL A 282 -1.73 18.64 -4.14
N VAL A 283 -2.13 19.86 -4.54
CA VAL A 283 -3.52 20.31 -4.47
C VAL A 283 -4.37 19.53 -5.48
N GLY A 284 -3.88 19.34 -6.71
CA GLY A 284 -4.54 18.51 -7.71
C GLY A 284 -4.72 17.06 -7.25
N LEU A 285 -3.68 16.47 -6.68
CA LEU A 285 -3.73 15.11 -6.12
C LEU A 285 -4.74 15.02 -4.95
N THR A 286 -4.77 16.01 -4.07
CA THR A 286 -5.73 16.08 -2.96
C THR A 286 -7.16 16.20 -3.47
N GLY A 287 -7.41 17.01 -4.50
CA GLY A 287 -8.70 17.11 -5.16
C GLY A 287 -9.15 15.78 -5.76
N PHE A 288 -8.26 15.11 -6.50
CA PHE A 288 -8.53 13.80 -7.10
C PHE A 288 -8.86 12.73 -6.03
N HIS A 289 -8.07 12.60 -4.97
CA HIS A 289 -8.38 11.65 -3.91
C HIS A 289 -9.64 12.03 -3.11
N THR A 290 -9.95 13.32 -2.98
CA THR A 290 -11.23 13.76 -2.39
C THR A 290 -12.41 13.30 -3.23
N PHE A 291 -12.30 13.38 -4.56
CA PHE A 291 -13.29 12.84 -5.50
C PHE A 291 -13.42 11.31 -5.36
N LEU A 292 -12.33 10.55 -5.32
CA LEU A 292 -12.36 9.10 -5.12
C LEU A 292 -13.03 8.70 -3.80
N VAL A 293 -12.73 9.43 -2.72
CA VAL A 293 -13.36 9.21 -1.41
C VAL A 293 -14.87 9.46 -1.48
N ALA A 294 -15.29 10.52 -2.17
CA ALA A 294 -16.71 10.83 -2.35
C ALA A 294 -17.46 9.74 -3.14
N LEU A 295 -16.79 9.09 -4.09
CA LEU A 295 -17.35 7.96 -4.86
C LEU A 295 -17.08 6.58 -4.24
N ASN A 296 -16.35 6.51 -3.12
CA ASN A 296 -15.92 5.27 -2.48
C ASN A 296 -15.15 4.32 -3.43
N GLN A 297 -14.37 4.89 -4.35
CA GLN A 297 -13.54 4.18 -5.32
C GLN A 297 -12.05 4.20 -4.89
N THR A 298 -11.28 3.22 -5.39
CA THR A 298 -9.81 3.28 -5.36
C THR A 298 -9.30 3.73 -6.72
N THR A 299 -8.04 4.14 -6.81
CA THR A 299 -7.39 4.47 -8.10
C THR A 299 -7.32 3.31 -9.10
N ASN A 300 -7.66 2.07 -8.69
CA ASN A 300 -7.73 0.90 -9.58
C ASN A 300 -9.15 0.53 -10.00
N GLU A 301 -10.15 1.24 -9.50
CA GLU A 301 -11.57 0.95 -9.71
C GLU A 301 -12.27 1.97 -10.62
N ASP A 302 -11.56 3.00 -11.06
CA ASP A 302 -11.97 3.94 -12.10
C ASP A 302 -11.70 3.40 -13.51
#